data_AF-A0AA42P8H4-F1
#
_entry.id   AF-A0AA42P8H4-F1
#
_cell.length_a   1.000
_cell.length_b   1.000
_cell.length_c   1.000
_cell.angle_alpha   90.00
_cell.angle_beta   90.00
_cell.angle_gamma   90.00
#
_symmetry.space_group_name_H-M   'P 1'
#
loop_
_entity.id
_entity.type
_entity.pdbx_description
1 polymer ?
#
loop_
_entity_poly.entity_id
_entity_poly.type
_entity_poly.pdbx_seq_one_letter_code
_entity_poly.pdbx_strand_id
1 'polypeptide(L)'
;MAFNTARNAQPQVANENWRSQGFINIYLPTPDGGRRKIGSISLKESKAYEAALLKRLSSDPLAIQKMQEAIMLDFQLADKEVKENELGF
;
A
#
# COMPACT_ATOMS: atom_id res chain seq x y z
N MET A 1 54.05 0.01 -23.67
CA MET A 1 53.05 -0.95 -23.14
C MET A 1 52.35 -0.28 -21.97
N ALA A 2 51.17 0.32 -22.18
CA ALA A 2 50.42 1.01 -21.13
C ALA A 2 49.38 0.04 -20.54
N PHE A 3 49.52 -0.28 -19.25
CA PHE A 3 48.59 -1.13 -18.53
C PHE A 3 47.29 -0.37 -18.26
N ASN A 4 46.23 -0.76 -18.97
CA ASN A 4 44.88 -0.29 -18.76
C ASN A 4 44.30 -1.02 -17.53
N THR A 5 44.43 -0.43 -16.34
CA THR A 5 43.74 -0.92 -15.14
C THR A 5 42.24 -0.74 -15.31
N ALA A 6 41.56 -1.83 -15.68
CA ALA A 6 40.11 -1.92 -15.62
C ALA A 6 39.67 -1.70 -14.16
N ARG A 7 39.07 -0.54 -13.89
CA ARG A 7 38.34 -0.30 -12.65
C ARG A 7 37.17 -1.28 -12.64
N ASN A 8 37.27 -2.29 -11.77
CA ASN A 8 36.17 -3.16 -11.42
C ASN A 8 35.06 -2.26 -10.86
N ALA A 9 34.07 -1.93 -11.69
CA ALA A 9 32.86 -1.27 -11.24
C ALA A 9 32.08 -2.30 -10.40
N GLN A 10 32.21 -2.22 -9.08
CA GLN A 10 31.33 -2.95 -8.18
C GLN A 10 29.88 -2.57 -8.53
N PRO A 11 28.97 -3.55 -8.71
CA PRO A 11 27.57 -3.25 -8.95
C PRO A 11 27.07 -2.46 -7.75
N GLN A 12 26.77 -1.19 -8.01
CA GLN A 12 26.08 -0.32 -7.07
C GLN A 12 24.77 -1.03 -6.74
N VAL A 13 24.68 -1.62 -5.54
CA VAL A 13 23.44 -2.21 -5.03
C VAL A 13 22.41 -1.10 -5.09
N ALA A 14 21.54 -1.16 -6.11
CA ALA A 14 20.51 -0.18 -6.29
C ALA A 14 19.69 -0.20 -5.00
N ASN A 15 19.55 0.96 -4.37
CA ASN A 15 18.77 1.08 -3.15
C ASN A 15 17.30 0.81 -3.50
N GLU A 16 16.88 -0.46 -3.45
CA GLU A 16 15.54 -0.94 -3.82
C GLU A 16 14.46 -0.48 -2.83
N ASN A 17 14.78 0.44 -1.92
CA ASN A 17 13.89 1.04 -0.92
C ASN A 17 12.67 1.76 -1.53
N TRP A 18 12.67 1.98 -2.86
CA TRP A 18 11.50 2.46 -3.59
C TRP A 18 10.42 1.37 -3.81
N ARG A 19 10.80 0.09 -3.86
CA ARG A 19 9.89 -1.04 -4.07
C ARG A 19 9.07 -1.31 -2.81
N SER A 20 7.81 -1.69 -3.01
CA SER A 20 6.93 -2.10 -1.91
C SER A 20 7.15 -3.59 -1.62
N GLN A 21 7.23 -3.97 -0.35
CA GLN A 21 7.47 -5.34 0.07
C GLN A 21 6.18 -6.18 0.10
N GLY A 22 5.01 -5.54 0.17
CA GLY A 22 3.73 -6.24 0.05
C GLY A 22 2.58 -5.32 -0.36
N PHE A 23 1.43 -5.92 -0.62
CA PHE A 23 0.21 -5.20 -0.99
C PHE A 23 -1.01 -5.81 -0.29
N ILE A 24 -1.87 -4.96 0.25
CA ILE A 24 -3.22 -5.32 0.68
C ILE A 24 -4.17 -4.87 -0.42
N ASN A 25 -4.80 -5.83 -1.09
CA ASN A 25 -5.76 -5.57 -2.16
C ASN A 25 -7.18 -5.67 -1.61
N ILE A 26 -7.99 -4.65 -1.88
CA ILE A 26 -9.37 -4.60 -1.42
C ILE A 26 -10.28 -4.88 -2.61
N TYR A 27 -11.19 -5.83 -2.45
CA TYR A 27 -12.10 -6.30 -3.48
C TYR A 27 -13.56 -6.18 -3.03
N LEU A 28 -14.44 -5.85 -3.96
CA LEU A 28 -15.89 -5.90 -3.81
C LEU A 28 -16.42 -7.07 -4.66
N PRO A 29 -17.22 -8.00 -4.09
CA PRO A 29 -17.86 -9.04 -4.89
C PRO A 29 -18.85 -8.43 -5.89
N THR A 30 -18.92 -9.00 -7.10
CA THR A 30 -19.89 -8.60 -8.12
C THR A 30 -21.07 -9.58 -8.17
N PRO A 31 -22.26 -9.14 -8.64
CA PRO A 31 -23.44 -10.01 -8.74
C PRO A 31 -23.20 -11.28 -9.57
N ASP A 32 -22.33 -11.20 -10.57
CA ASP A 32 -21.96 -12.33 -11.44
C ASP A 32 -21.02 -13.36 -10.77
N GLY A 33 -20.80 -13.25 -9.45
CA GLY A 33 -19.89 -14.13 -8.70
C GLY A 33 -18.41 -13.76 -8.83
N GLY A 34 -18.10 -12.68 -9.54
CA GLY A 34 -16.75 -12.14 -9.69
C GLY A 34 -16.32 -11.26 -8.51
N ARG A 35 -15.15 -10.63 -8.66
CA ARG A 35 -14.61 -9.65 -7.71
C ARG A 35 -14.02 -8.48 -8.47
N ARG A 36 -14.39 -7.26 -8.08
CA ARG A 36 -13.81 -6.02 -8.60
C ARG A 36 -12.83 -5.46 -7.58
N LYS A 37 -11.58 -5.22 -8.00
CA LYS A 37 -10.61 -4.52 -7.15
C LYS A 37 -11.03 -3.05 -7.02
N ILE A 38 -11.19 -2.58 -5.79
CA ILE A 38 -11.58 -1.19 -5.49
C ILE A 38 -10.42 -0.37 -4.92
N GLY A 39 -9.38 -1.01 -4.39
CA GLY A 39 -8.24 -0.33 -3.80
C GLY A 39 -7.05 -1.23 -3.57
N SER A 40 -5.91 -0.60 -3.31
CA SER A 40 -4.66 -1.28 -2.97
C SER A 40 -3.88 -0.41 -1.99
N ILE A 41 -3.40 -1.02 -0.91
CA ILE A 41 -2.48 -0.39 0.04
C ILE A 41 -1.13 -1.06 -0.14
N SER A 42 -0.14 -0.30 -0.60
CA SER A 42 1.25 -0.76 -0.70
C SER A 42 1.90 -0.68 0.67
N LEU A 43 2.57 -1.75 1.08
CA LEU A 43 3.26 -1.83 2.36
C LEU A 43 4.77 -1.76 2.16
N LYS A 44 5.40 -0.88 2.93
CA LYS A 44 6.85 -0.66 2.94
C LYS A 44 7.45 -0.93 4.30
N GLU A 45 8.54 -1.70 4.32
CA GLU A 45 9.31 -1.96 5.56
C GLU A 45 9.97 -0.70 6.12
N SER A 46 10.20 0.32 5.29
CA SER A 46 10.74 1.61 5.73
C SER A 46 9.80 2.39 6.64
N LYS A 47 8.51 2.04 6.70
CA LYS A 47 7.55 2.63 7.63
C LYS A 47 7.26 1.66 8.76
N ALA A 48 7.57 2.06 9.98
CA ALA A 48 7.49 1.18 11.17
C ALA A 48 6.14 0.47 11.34
N TYR A 49 5.03 1.18 11.10
CA TYR A 49 3.69 0.59 11.20
C TYR A 49 3.42 -0.44 10.09
N GLU A 50 3.75 -0.11 8.83
CA GLU A 50 3.57 -1.01 7.69
C GLU A 50 4.47 -2.25 7.79
N ALA A 51 5.68 -2.11 8.34
CA ALA A 51 6.58 -3.22 8.63
C ALA A 51 6.02 -4.16 9.71
N ALA A 52 5.47 -3.62 10.79
CA ALA A 52 4.82 -4.41 11.83
C ALA A 52 3.56 -5.13 11.29
N LEU A 53 2.81 -4.45 10.42
CA LEU A 53 1.66 -5.03 9.73
C LEU A 53 2.09 -6.17 8.80
N LEU A 54 3.10 -5.96 7.96
CA LEU A 54 3.70 -7.00 7.10
C LEU A 54 4.10 -8.22 7.92
N LYS A 55 4.83 -8.00 9.03
CA LYS A 55 5.25 -9.10 9.91
C LYS A 55 4.06 -9.84 10.48
N ARG A 56 3.03 -9.14 10.94
CA ARG A 56 1.81 -9.76 11.50
C ARG A 56 1.04 -10.55 10.45
N LEU A 57 0.86 -9.99 9.25
CA LEU A 57 0.15 -10.64 8.15
C LEU A 57 0.89 -11.87 7.61
N SER A 58 2.23 -11.85 7.60
CA SER A 58 3.04 -12.98 7.17
C SER A 58 3.17 -14.08 8.23
N SER A 59 2.96 -13.77 9.52
CA SER A 59 3.20 -14.71 10.62
C SER A 59 1.93 -15.40 11.14
N ASP A 60 0.78 -14.73 11.11
CA ASP A 60 -0.50 -15.29 11.58
C ASP A 60 -1.45 -15.48 10.39
N PRO A 61 -1.80 -16.73 10.01
CA PRO A 61 -2.71 -17.00 8.89
C PRO A 61 -4.13 -16.46 9.13
N LEU A 62 -4.51 -16.19 10.39
CA LEU A 62 -5.79 -15.58 10.74
C LEU A 62 -5.73 -14.05 10.79
N ALA A 63 -4.55 -13.43 10.62
CA ALA A 63 -4.41 -11.98 10.71
C ALA A 63 -5.23 -11.25 9.62
N ILE A 64 -5.38 -11.85 8.44
CA ILE A 64 -6.23 -11.28 7.37
C ILE A 64 -7.70 -11.33 7.73
N GLN A 65 -8.18 -12.40 8.37
CA GLN A 65 -9.58 -12.48 8.83
C GLN A 65 -9.86 -11.45 9.92
N LYS A 66 -8.99 -11.35 10.93
CA LYS A 66 -9.08 -10.33 11.98
C LYS A 66 -9.01 -8.91 11.40
N MET A 67 -8.18 -8.71 10.37
CA MET A 67 -8.10 -7.43 9.67
C MET A 67 -9.42 -7.13 8.97
N GLN A 68 -10.01 -8.11 8.28
CA GLN A 68 -11.30 -7.95 7.62
C GLN A 68 -12.42 -7.56 8.60
N GLU A 69 -12.44 -8.13 9.80
CA GLU A 69 -13.40 -7.76 10.87
C GLU A 69 -13.18 -6.33 11.41
N ALA A 70 -11.95 -5.84 11.36
CA ALA A 70 -11.58 -4.51 11.85
C ALA A 70 -11.68 -3.40 10.78
N ILE A 71 -11.91 -3.72 9.50
CA ILE A 71 -12.02 -2.73 8.43
C ILE A 71 -13.29 -1.91 8.64
N MET A 72 -13.12 -0.59 8.75
CA MET A 72 -14.23 0.37 8.76
C MET A 72 -14.32 1.04 7.39
N LEU A 73 -15.51 1.04 6.80
CA LEU A 73 -15.82 1.74 5.56
C LEU A 73 -16.71 2.93 5.88
N ASP A 74 -16.24 4.13 5.59
CA ASP A 74 -17.03 5.35 5.69
C ASP A 74 -17.51 5.77 4.30
N PHE A 75 -18.80 6.10 4.19
CA PHE A 75 -19.42 6.56 2.94
C PHE A 75 -19.77 8.03 3.08
N GLN A 76 -19.18 8.86 2.23
CA GLN A 76 -19.46 10.28 2.14
C GLN A 76 -19.88 10.62 0.71
N LEU A 77 -21.04 11.28 0.58
CA LEU A 77 -21.46 11.88 -0.69
C LEU A 77 -20.63 13.13 -0.96
N ALA A 78 -20.17 13.29 -2.21
CA ALA A 78 -19.45 14.48 -2.65
C ALA A 78 -20.35 15.73 -2.77
N ASP A 79 -21.68 15.54 -2.79
CA ASP A 79 -22.65 16.64 -2.79
C ASP A 79 -22.84 17.23 -1.39
N LYS A 80 -21.83 17.97 -0.94
CA LYS A 80 -22.13 19.25 -0.31
C LYS A 80 -22.12 20.27 -1.44
N GLU A 81 -23.30 20.69 -1.92
CA GLU A 81 -23.44 22.02 -2.51
C GLU A 81 -22.90 23.02 -1.49
N VAL A 82 -21.66 23.47 -1.68
CA VAL A 82 -21.15 24.62 -0.96
C VAL A 82 -21.85 25.83 -1.57
N LYS A 83 -23.01 26.20 -1.00
CA LYS A 83 -23.60 27.51 -1.28
C LYS A 83 -22.68 28.55 -0.63
N GLU A 84 -22.13 29.46 -1.43
CA GLU A 84 -21.17 30.51 -1.03
C GLU A 84 -21.65 31.43 0.13
N ASN A 85 -22.88 31.28 0.62
CA ASN A 85 -23.48 32.11 1.67
C ASN A 85 -23.36 31.56 3.10
N GLU A 86 -22.59 30.50 3.37
CA GLU A 86 -22.31 30.01 4.73
C GLU A 86 -20.87 30.24 5.21
N LEU A 87 -20.16 31.22 4.65
CA LEU A 87 -18.98 31.79 5.30
C LEU A 87 -19.44 32.86 6.29
N GLY A 88 -19.76 32.40 7.50
CA GLY A 88 -19.98 33.22 8.70
C GLY A 88 -18.67 33.65 9.38
N PHE A 89 -17.59 33.76 8.61
CA PHE A 89 -16.32 34.45 8.92
C PHE A 89 -15.55 34.72 7.62
#